data_AF-A0A0F9BVF7-F1
#
_entry.id   AF-A0A0F9BVF7-F1
#
_cell.length_a   1.000
_cell.length_b   1.000
_cell.length_c   1.000
_cell.angle_alpha   90.00
_cell.angle_beta   90.00
_cell.angle_gamma   90.00
#
_symmetry.space_group_name_H-M   'P 1'
#
loop_
_entity.id
_entity.type
_entity.pdbx_description
1 polymer ?
#
loop_
_entity_poly.entity_id
_entity_poly.type
_entity_poly.pdbx_seq_one_letter_code
_entity_poly.pdbx_strand_id
1 'polypeptide(L)'
;MLEVLYDKATNEVRGWCADPTQFGNFPAGKGKAVVILDCNTPTIESDVYTVDLVAREVVGNPDYVAVVPRDLYAEIDQLRTEIGELRK
;
A
#
# COMPACT_ATOMS: atom_id res chain seq x y z
N MET A 1 4.60 13.04 -2.31
CA MET A 1 6.04 13.34 -2.20
C MET A 1 6.67 12.38 -1.21
N LEU A 2 7.64 11.55 -1.62
CA LEU A 2 8.28 10.51 -0.80
C LEU A 2 9.64 10.98 -0.27
N GLU A 3 9.86 10.89 1.04
CA GLU A 3 11.18 11.12 1.66
C GLU A 3 11.92 9.78 1.80
N VAL A 4 13.14 9.67 1.26
CA VAL A 4 13.94 8.44 1.30
C VAL A 4 15.28 8.71 1.95
N LEU A 5 15.62 7.91 2.96
CA LEU A 5 16.92 7.89 3.62
C LEU A 5 17.71 6.67 3.17
N TYR A 6 18.92 6.89 2.68
CA TYR A 6 19.94 5.87 2.49
C TYR A 6 21.03 5.99 3.56
N ASP A 7 21.24 4.91 4.32
CA ASP A 7 22.33 4.80 5.29
C ASP A 7 23.52 4.07 4.66
N LYS A 8 24.63 4.77 4.43
CA LYS A 8 25.83 4.21 3.78
C LYS A 8 26.57 3.20 4.65
N ALA A 9 26.35 3.20 5.96
CA ALA A 9 27.04 2.27 6.87
C ALA A 9 26.36 0.89 6.84
N THR A 10 25.03 0.85 6.82
CA THR A 10 24.24 -0.39 6.81
C THR A 10 23.76 -0.82 5.42
N ASN A 11 23.88 0.06 4.42
CA ASN A 11 23.26 -0.08 3.10
C ASN A 11 21.72 -0.20 3.16
N GLU A 12 21.10 0.30 4.22
CA GLU A 12 19.65 0.29 4.37
C GLU A 12 19.00 1.50 3.68
N VAL A 13 17.87 1.24 3.02
CA VAL A 13 16.98 2.25 2.47
C VAL A 13 15.70 2.29 3.30
N ARG A 14 15.32 3.47 3.80
CA ARG A 14 14.07 3.71 4.53
C ARG A 14 13.27 4.78 3.83
N GLY A 15 11.97 4.56 3.66
CA GLY A 15 11.03 5.53 3.11
C GLY A 15 10.12 6.08 4.20
N TRP A 16 9.79 7.37 4.12
CA TRP A 16 8.78 8.02 4.95
C TRP A 16 7.71 8.67 4.07
N CYS A 17 6.49 8.63 4.59
CA CYS A 17 5.19 8.86 3.96
C CYS A 17 5.15 9.84 2.77
N ALA A 18 4.28 9.54 1.81
CA ALA A 18 4.06 10.30 0.59
C ALA A 18 3.29 11.64 0.77
N ASP A 19 3.32 12.27 1.96
CA ASP A 19 2.51 13.46 2.28
C ASP A 19 3.27 14.77 1.94
N PRO A 20 2.67 15.68 1.13
CA PRO A 20 3.28 16.97 0.77
C PRO A 20 3.66 17.88 1.95
N THR A 21 3.04 17.67 3.11
CA THR A 21 3.19 18.52 4.30
C THR A 21 4.11 17.93 5.38
N GLN A 22 4.57 16.69 5.22
CA GLN A 22 5.32 15.96 6.24
C GLN A 22 6.74 15.61 5.76
N PHE A 23 7.60 16.63 5.65
CA PHE A 23 9.04 16.47 5.35
C PHE A 23 9.91 16.68 6.59
N GLY A 24 11.12 16.11 6.58
CA GLY A 24 12.13 16.29 7.63
C GLY A 24 12.05 15.23 8.74
N ASN A 25 11.48 14.07 8.44
CA ASN A 25 11.36 12.98 9.40
C ASN A 25 12.68 12.21 9.54
N PHE A 26 13.54 12.25 8.52
CA PHE A 26 14.87 11.66 8.63
C PHE A 26 15.92 12.70 9.05
N PRO A 27 16.66 12.47 10.15
CA PRO A 27 17.74 13.35 10.53
C PRO A 27 18.88 13.23 9.51
N ALA A 28 19.23 14.35 8.88
CA ALA A 28 20.45 14.45 8.08
C ALA A 28 21.67 14.20 8.98
N GLY A 29 22.54 13.28 8.57
CA GLY A 29 23.69 12.87 9.36
C GLY A 29 24.86 12.44 8.49
N LYS A 30 26.07 12.40 9.06
CA LYS A 30 27.25 11.94 8.35
C LYS A 30 27.05 10.49 7.89
N GLY A 31 27.28 10.22 6.61
CA GLY A 31 27.07 8.90 6.02
C GLY A 31 25.61 8.60 5.65
N LYS A 32 24.69 9.54 5.83
CA LYS A 32 23.29 9.42 5.43
C LYS A 32 23.01 10.34 4.25
N ALA A 33 22.23 9.86 3.30
CA ALA A 33 21.71 10.66 2.20
C ALA A 33 20.18 10.66 2.27
N VAL A 34 19.58 11.84 2.36
CA VAL A 34 18.14 12.01 2.30
C VAL A 34 17.80 12.60 0.94
N VAL A 35 16.87 11.97 0.22
CA VAL A 35 16.32 12.46 -1.05
C VAL A 35 14.82 12.62 -0.92
N ILE A 36 14.31 13.67 -1.53
CA ILE A 36 12.88 13.96 -1.58
C ILE A 36 12.44 13.78 -3.03
N LEU A 37 11.55 12.82 -3.24
CA LEU A 37 11.00 12.51 -4.56
C LEU A 37 9.61 13.13 -4.65
N ASP A 38 9.45 14.06 -5.58
CA ASP A 38 8.13 14.55 -5.92
C ASP A 38 7.39 13.46 -6.70
N CYS A 39 6.43 12.83 -6.03
CA CYS A 39 5.66 11.71 -6.55
C CYS A 39 4.24 11.79 -6.03
N ASN A 40 3.29 11.32 -6.85
CA ASN A 40 1.90 11.19 -6.43
C ASN A 40 1.78 10.10 -5.36
N THR A 41 0.89 10.31 -4.40
CA THR A 41 0.53 9.28 -3.44
C THR A 41 -0.11 8.11 -4.20
N PRO A 42 0.34 6.86 -3.98
CA PRO A 42 -0.30 5.71 -4.60
C PRO A 42 -1.76 5.63 -4.19
N THR A 43 -2.67 5.47 -5.15
CA THR A 43 -4.11 5.29 -4.91
C THR A 43 -4.52 3.81 -4.88
N ILE A 44 -3.55 2.92 -5.14
CA ILE A 44 -3.73 1.48 -5.24
C ILE A 44 -2.90 0.84 -4.14
N GLU A 45 -3.42 -0.23 -3.54
CA GLU A 45 -2.73 -1.01 -2.51
C GLU A 45 -1.42 -1.59 -3.07
N SER A 46 -0.38 -1.65 -2.22
CA SER A 46 0.93 -2.21 -2.59
C SER A 46 0.84 -3.63 -3.10
N ASP A 47 -0.09 -4.40 -2.55
CA ASP A 47 -0.20 -5.84 -2.73
C ASP A 47 -0.73 -6.22 -4.12
N VAL A 48 -1.27 -5.23 -4.86
CA VAL A 48 -1.70 -5.36 -6.26
C VAL A 48 -0.52 -5.58 -7.20
N TYR A 49 0.68 -5.16 -6.80
CA TYR A 49 1.87 -5.20 -7.63
C TYR A 49 2.98 -6.04 -6.99
N THR A 50 3.83 -6.60 -7.83
CA THR A 50 5.09 -7.23 -7.43
C THR A 50 6.24 -6.67 -8.27
N VAL A 51 7.46 -6.81 -7.78
CA VAL A 51 8.65 -6.30 -8.46
C VAL A 51 9.40 -7.48 -9.09
N ASP A 52 9.48 -7.50 -10.41
CA ASP A 52 10.40 -8.38 -11.13
C ASP A 52 11.81 -7.77 -11.04
N LEU A 53 12.65 -8.37 -10.20
CA LEU A 53 14.02 -7.90 -9.99
C LEU A 53 14.95 -8.17 -11.18
N VAL A 54 14.64 -9.17 -12.02
CA VAL A 54 15.44 -9.54 -13.19
C VAL A 54 15.15 -8.58 -14.34
N ALA A 55 13.87 -8.37 -14.65
CA ALA A 55 13.43 -7.41 -15.66
C ALA A 55 13.54 -5.95 -15.17
N ARG A 56 13.63 -5.75 -13.85
CA ARG A 56 13.57 -4.43 -13.18
C ARG A 56 12.27 -3.69 -13.46
N GLU A 57 11.16 -4.41 -13.42
CA GLU A 57 9.83 -3.89 -13.72
C GLU A 57 8.87 -4.10 -12.55
N VAL A 58 7.86 -3.23 -12.46
CA VAL A 58 6.72 -3.44 -11.57
C VAL A 58 5.63 -4.11 -12.40
N VAL A 59 5.24 -5.32 -12.01
CA VAL A 59 4.24 -6.12 -12.71
C VAL A 59 3.05 -6.38 -11.78
N GLY A 60 1.90 -6.74 -12.35
CA GLY A 60 0.75 -7.14 -11.57
C GLY A 60 1.08 -8.38 -10.72
N ASN A 61 0.68 -8.37 -9.45
CA ASN A 61 0.83 -9.53 -8.58
C ASN A 61 -0.19 -10.61 -8.99
N PRO A 62 0.25 -11.77 -9.51
CA PRO A 62 -0.67 -12.83 -9.96
C PRO A 62 -1.47 -13.45 -8.79
N ASP A 63 -0.96 -13.34 -7.57
CA ASP A 63 -1.59 -13.89 -6.36
C ASP A 63 -2.51 -12.88 -5.67
N TYR A 64 -2.61 -11.65 -6.17
CA TYR A 64 -3.48 -10.64 -5.58
C TYR A 64 -4.95 -10.97 -5.82
N VAL A 65 -5.70 -11.14 -4.73
CA VAL A 65 -7.15 -11.27 -4.76
C VAL A 65 -7.74 -9.97 -4.23
N ALA A 66 -8.36 -9.19 -5.14
CA ALA A 66 -9.03 -7.96 -4.76
C ALA A 66 -10.13 -8.24 -3.73
N VAL A 67 -10.14 -7.45 -2.64
CA VAL A 67 -11.25 -7.50 -1.69
C VAL A 67 -12.48 -6.94 -2.38
N VAL A 68 -13.44 -7.81 -2.67
CA VAL A 68 -14.72 -7.39 -3.24
C VAL A 68 -15.52 -6.70 -2.14
N PRO A 69 -15.93 -5.43 -2.32
CA PRO A 69 -16.77 -4.75 -1.35
C PRO A 69 -18.07 -5.54 -1.13
N ARG A 70 -18.35 -5.87 0.12
CA ARG A 70 -19.59 -6.56 0.51
C ARG A 70 -20.65 -5.56 0.90
N ASP A 71 -21.83 -5.65 0.28
CA ASP A 71 -23.01 -4.95 0.77
C ASP A 71 -23.63 -5.75 1.92
N LEU A 72 -23.09 -5.54 3.11
CA LEU A 72 -23.52 -6.25 4.31
C LEU A 72 -25.01 -6.04 4.61
N TYR A 73 -25.60 -4.91 4.23
CA TYR A 73 -27.02 -4.65 4.45
C TYR A 73 -27.88 -5.52 3.53
N ALA A 74 -27.55 -5.55 2.24
CA ALA A 74 -28.23 -6.41 1.28
C ALA A 74 -28.10 -7.90 1.65
N GLU A 75 -26.91 -8.33 2.07
CA GLU A 75 -26.67 -9.71 2.50
C GLU A 75 -27.47 -10.07 3.76
N ILE A 76 -27.58 -9.17 4.75
CA ILE A 76 -28.38 -9.39 5.95
C ILE A 76 -29.87 -9.50 5.62
N ASP A 77 -30.39 -8.64 4.74
CA ASP A 77 -31.80 -8.68 4.34
C ASP A 77 -32.15 -9.96 3.57
N GLN A 78 -31.24 -10.44 2.72
CA GLN A 78 -31.38 -11.70 2.02
C GLN A 78 -31.40 -12.89 3.01
N LEU A 79 -30.47 -12.93 3.96
CA LEU A 79 -30.42 -13.98 4.99
C LEU A 79 -31.66 -13.98 5.89
N ARG A 80 -32.19 -12.80 6.22
CA ARG A 80 -33.45 -12.68 6.98
C ARG A 80 -34.64 -13.25 6.21
N THR A 81 -34.67 -13.03 4.90
CA THR A 81 -35.72 -13.56 4.01
C THR A 81 -35.64 -15.09 3.95
N GLU A 82 -34.46 -15.66 3.71
CA GLU A 82 -34.25 -17.12 3.68
C GLU A 82 -34.62 -17.80 5.02
N ILE A 83 -34.21 -17.22 6.15
CA ILE A 83 -34.59 -17.74 7.48
C ILE A 83 -36.11 -17.67 7.69
N GLY A 84 -36.76 -16.61 7.20
CA GLY A 84 -38.22 -16.46 7.26
C GLY A 84 -38.96 -17.52 6.45
N GLU A 85 -38.41 -17.93 5.30
CA GLU A 85 -38.95 -18.99 4.45
C GLU A 85 -38.73 -20.39 5.03
N LEU A 86 -37.56 -20.65 5.62
CA LEU A 86 -37.22 -21.93 6.27
C LEU A 86 -38.00 -22.21 7.57
N ARG A 87 -38.61 -21.19 8.16
CA ARG A 87 -39.40 -21.29 9.40
C ARG A 87 -40.92 -21.43 9.15
N LYS A 88 -41.36 -21.46 7.89
CA LYS A 88 -42.74 -21.77 7.49
C LYS A 88 -42.88 -23.24 7.10
#